data_AF-A0A354UUU1-F1
#
_entry.id   AF-A0A354UUU1-F1
#
_cell.length_a   1.000
_cell.length_b   1.000
_cell.length_c   1.000
_cell.angle_alpha   90.00
_cell.angle_beta   90.00
_cell.angle_gamma   90.00
#
_symmetry.space_group_name_H-M   'P 1'
#
loop_
_entity.id
_entity.type
_entity.pdbx_description
1 polymer ?
#
loop_
_entity_poly.entity_id
_entity_poly.type
_entity_poly.pdbx_seq_one_letter_code
_entity_poly.pdbx_strand_id
1 'polypeptide(L)'
;QYKRTGNYTKAELTLTTSIRDNPTVELYTALSEVFVEQDKLLDAVTLLEQIPEGSIKQEIENQRPAAPQADQEPGFYSQYIDVHLTSDADAIFYTTDGDYPSMAG
;
A
#
# COMPACT_ATOMS: atom_id res chain seq x y z
N GLN A 1 21.31 8.84 -6.47
CA GLN A 1 20.03 8.84 -5.74
C GLN A 1 19.19 10.12 -6.01
N TYR A 2 19.10 10.63 -7.26
CA TYR A 2 18.29 11.83 -7.61
C TYR A 2 17.79 11.80 -9.08
N LYS A 3 17.25 10.67 -9.56
CA LYS A 3 16.86 10.54 -10.98
C LYS A 3 15.45 10.00 -11.27
N ARG A 4 14.60 9.80 -10.26
CA ARG A 4 13.25 9.23 -10.49
C ARG A 4 12.09 10.23 -10.34
N THR A 5 12.28 11.32 -9.59
CA THR A 5 11.19 12.28 -9.28
C THR A 5 10.52 12.90 -10.50
N GLY A 6 11.29 13.28 -11.53
CA GLY A 6 10.73 13.81 -12.78
C GLY A 6 9.96 12.76 -13.62
N ASN A 7 10.27 11.47 -13.43
CA ASN A 7 9.55 10.40 -14.10
C ASN A 7 8.24 10.08 -13.38
N TYR A 8 8.24 10.13 -12.05
CA TYR A 8 7.05 9.79 -11.26
C TYR A 8 5.90 10.78 -11.41
N THR A 9 6.15 12.09 -11.39
CA THR A 9 5.06 13.06 -11.61
C THR A 9 4.39 12.87 -12.98
N LYS A 10 5.18 12.52 -14.00
CA LYS A 10 4.64 12.23 -15.33
C LYS A 10 3.91 10.88 -15.36
N ALA A 11 4.42 9.86 -14.67
CA ALA A 11 3.79 8.56 -14.55
C ALA A 11 2.43 8.65 -13.84
N GLU A 12 2.38 9.31 -12.68
CA GLU A 12 1.13 9.58 -11.94
C GLU A 12 0.11 10.27 -12.84
N LEU A 13 0.46 11.40 -13.47
CA LEU A 13 -0.46 12.13 -14.35
C LEU A 13 -0.97 11.26 -15.52
N THR A 14 -0.07 10.49 -16.14
CA THR A 14 -0.41 9.62 -17.28
C THR A 14 -1.37 8.51 -16.85
N LEU A 15 -1.09 7.86 -15.72
CA LEU A 15 -1.90 6.77 -15.19
C LEU A 15 -3.26 7.28 -14.70
N THR A 16 -3.32 8.38 -13.95
CA THR A 16 -4.59 8.99 -13.52
C THR A 16 -5.46 9.39 -14.72
N THR A 17 -4.85 9.95 -15.78
CA THR A 17 -5.58 10.28 -17.01
C THR A 17 -6.12 9.02 -17.68
N SER A 18 -5.30 7.97 -17.77
CA SER A 18 -5.71 6.69 -18.39
C SER A 18 -6.82 6.00 -17.60
N ILE A 19 -6.78 6.04 -16.26
CA ILE A 19 -7.82 5.51 -15.37
C ILE A 19 -9.14 6.24 -15.60
N ARG A 20 -9.10 7.57 -15.74
CA ARG A 20 -10.31 8.36 -16.01
C ARG A 20 -10.95 8.00 -17.34
N ASP A 21 -10.13 7.72 -18.35
CA ASP A 21 -10.62 7.48 -19.71
C ASP A 21 -11.06 6.02 -19.91
N ASN A 22 -10.33 5.04 -19.35
CA ASN A 22 -10.65 3.61 -19.41
C ASN A 22 -10.03 2.86 -18.20
N PRO A 23 -10.74 2.77 -17.07
CA PRO A 23 -10.21 2.16 -15.84
C PRO A 23 -10.00 0.65 -16.03
N THR A 24 -8.85 0.17 -15.57
CA THR A 24 -8.49 -1.26 -15.59
C THR A 24 -7.71 -1.61 -14.33
N VAL A 25 -7.68 -2.90 -13.98
CA VAL A 25 -6.93 -3.42 -12.83
C VAL A 25 -5.45 -3.05 -12.97
N GLU A 26 -4.89 -3.26 -14.16
CA GLU A 26 -3.48 -3.01 -14.45
C GLU A 26 -3.09 -1.54 -14.25
N LEU A 27 -3.98 -0.60 -14.59
CA LEU A 27 -3.71 0.83 -14.39
C LEU A 27 -3.74 1.23 -12.91
N TYR A 28 -4.66 0.68 -12.11
CA TYR A 28 -4.69 0.91 -10.67
C TYR A 28 -3.48 0.28 -9.97
N THR A 29 -3.12 -0.95 -10.33
CA THR A 29 -1.92 -1.63 -9.81
C THR A 29 -0.65 -0.84 -10.14
N ALA A 30 -0.48 -0.42 -11.39
CA ALA A 30 0.69 0.38 -11.79
C ALA A 30 0.77 1.73 -11.07
N LEU A 31 -0.37 2.39 -10.82
CA LEU A 31 -0.37 3.66 -10.08
C LEU A 31 -0.06 3.44 -8.60
N SER A 32 -0.58 2.37 -7.99
CA SER A 32 -0.22 1.95 -6.63
C SER A 32 1.28 1.70 -6.50
N GLU A 33 1.88 0.97 -7.44
CA GLU A 33 3.33 0.72 -7.49
C GLU A 33 4.13 2.03 -7.56
N VAL A 34 3.70 2.98 -8.39
CA VAL A 34 4.34 4.31 -8.49
C VAL A 34 4.28 5.08 -7.17
N PHE A 35 3.19 4.96 -6.41
CA PHE A 35 3.12 5.55 -5.06
C PHE A 35 4.05 4.84 -4.07
N VAL A 36 4.10 3.51 -4.08
CA VAL A 36 5.01 2.72 -3.24
C VAL A 36 6.47 3.05 -3.51
N GLU A 37 6.88 3.11 -4.78
CA GLU A 37 8.26 3.47 -5.16
C GLU A 37 8.66 4.90 -4.72
N GLN A 38 7.68 5.78 -4.50
CA GLN A 38 7.88 7.14 -4.03
C GLN A 38 7.78 7.31 -2.51
N ASP A 39 7.60 6.21 -1.78
CA ASP A 39 7.32 6.23 -0.34
C ASP A 39 6.01 6.98 0.02
N LYS A 40 5.05 7.00 -0.92
CA LYS A 40 3.71 7.58 -0.74
C LYS A 40 2.70 6.50 -0.38
N LEU A 41 3.00 5.72 0.65
CA LEU A 41 2.21 4.53 1.00
C LEU A 41 0.75 4.87 1.35
N LEU A 42 0.48 6.03 1.96
CA LEU A 42 -0.88 6.50 2.22
C LEU A 42 -1.66 6.78 0.93
N ASP A 43 -1.03 7.44 -0.05
CA ASP A 43 -1.66 7.72 -1.34
C ASP A 43 -2.00 6.42 -2.09
N ALA A 44 -1.15 5.39 -1.98
CA ALA A 44 -1.42 4.06 -2.52
C ALA A 44 -2.68 3.44 -1.90
N VAL A 45 -2.83 3.49 -0.58
CA VAL A 45 -4.03 2.95 0.10
C VAL A 45 -5.27 3.76 -0.24
N THR A 46 -5.19 5.09 -0.20
CA THR A 46 -6.32 5.97 -0.56
C THR A 46 -6.78 5.77 -2.00
N LEU A 47 -5.86 5.53 -2.94
CA LEU A 47 -6.21 5.18 -4.32
C LEU A 47 -7.12 3.95 -4.38
N LEU A 48 -6.75 2.88 -3.66
CA LEU A 48 -7.49 1.61 -3.66
C LEU A 48 -8.88 1.77 -3.02
N GLU A 49 -8.98 2.57 -1.96
CA GLU A 49 -10.27 2.86 -1.30
C GLU A 49 -11.23 3.66 -2.19
N GLN A 50 -10.69 4.49 -3.10
CA GLN A 50 -11.47 5.33 -4.03
C GLN A 50 -11.98 4.57 -5.25
N ILE A 51 -11.55 3.32 -5.47
CA ILE A 51 -12.03 2.51 -6.59
C ILE A 51 -13.55 2.25 -6.41
N PRO A 52 -14.39 2.59 -7.40
CA PRO A 52 -15.83 2.32 -7.32
C PRO A 52 -16.12 0.83 -7.17
N GLU A 53 -17.18 0.50 -6.43
CA GLU A 53 -17.66 -0.89 -6.30
C GLU A 53 -17.93 -1.51 -7.68
N GLY A 54 -17.38 -2.71 -7.89
CA GLY A 54 -17.48 -3.40 -9.17
C GLY A 54 -16.38 -4.44 -9.35
N SER A 55 -16.30 -5.02 -10.54
CA SER A 55 -15.37 -6.11 -10.84
C SER A 55 -13.90 -5.71 -10.69
N ILE A 56 -13.54 -4.46 -10.99
CA ILE A 56 -12.17 -3.96 -10.83
C ILE A 56 -11.77 -3.96 -9.34
N LYS A 57 -12.64 -3.43 -8.46
CA LYS A 57 -12.39 -3.42 -7.02
C LYS A 57 -12.27 -4.84 -6.47
N GLN A 58 -13.18 -5.73 -6.86
CA GLN A 58 -13.16 -7.13 -6.43
C GLN A 58 -11.86 -7.83 -6.83
N GLU A 59 -11.41 -7.64 -8.08
CA GLU A 59 -10.19 -8.24 -8.58
C GLU A 59 -8.94 -7.73 -7.85
N ILE A 60 -8.88 -6.43 -7.57
CA ILE A 60 -7.76 -5.84 -6.82
C ILE A 60 -7.76 -6.32 -5.36
N GLU A 61 -8.91 -6.37 -4.69
CA GLU A 61 -8.98 -6.90 -3.32
C GLU A 61 -8.59 -8.38 -3.25
N ASN A 62 -8.88 -9.17 -4.29
CA ASN A 62 -8.42 -10.57 -4.38
C ASN A 62 -6.89 -10.69 -4.53
N GLN A 63 -6.23 -9.67 -5.10
CA GLN A 63 -4.77 -9.62 -5.24
C GLN A 63 -4.08 -9.06 -3.99
N ARG A 64 -4.84 -8.40 -3.10
CA ARG A 64 -4.29 -7.75 -1.92
C ARG A 64 -3.73 -8.82 -0.95
N PRO A 65 -2.46 -8.68 -0.51
CA PRO A 65 -1.91 -9.56 0.51
C PRO A 65 -2.73 -9.52 1.79
N ALA A 66 -2.82 -10.66 2.48
CA ALA A 66 -3.44 -10.71 3.80
C ALA A 66 -2.68 -9.82 4.80
N ALA A 67 -3.42 -9.19 5.71
CA ALA A 67 -2.82 -8.42 6.79
C ALA A 67 -1.88 -9.31 7.62
N PRO A 68 -0.70 -8.81 8.04
CA PRO A 68 0.18 -9.54 8.94
C PRO A 68 -0.55 -9.91 10.24
N GLN A 69 -0.27 -11.10 10.75
CA GLN A 69 -0.82 -11.60 11.99
C GLN A 69 0.18 -11.43 13.14
N ALA A 70 -0.27 -10.83 14.24
CA ALA A 70 0.47 -10.83 15.49
C ALA A 70 0.18 -12.11 16.29
N ASP A 71 1.21 -12.63 16.97
CA ASP A 71 1.10 -13.73 17.93
C ASP A 71 0.47 -13.32 19.28
N GLN A 72 0.49 -12.01 19.57
CA GLN A 72 -0.08 -11.41 20.77
C GLN A 72 -1.43 -10.74 20.46
N GLU A 73 -2.41 -10.98 21.32
CA GLU A 73 -3.73 -10.32 21.25
C GLU A 73 -3.63 -8.82 21.62
N PRO A 74 -4.45 -7.94 21.01
CA PRO A 74 -4.47 -6.53 21.42
C PRO A 74 -4.85 -6.36 22.90
N GLY A 75 -4.05 -5.61 23.67
CA GLY A 75 -4.33 -5.41 25.09
C GLY A 75 -3.27 -4.64 25.87
N PHE A 76 -3.48 -4.55 27.18
CA PHE A 76 -2.52 -3.98 28.11
C PHE A 76 -1.68 -5.08 28.75
N TYR A 77 -0.35 -4.91 28.70
CA TYR A 77 0.59 -5.85 29.29
C TYR A 77 1.30 -5.19 30.48
N SER A 78 1.31 -5.86 31.63
CA SER A 78 1.98 -5.39 32.85
C SER A 78 3.47 -5.76 32.91
N GLN A 79 3.94 -6.50 31.91
CA GLN A 79 5.31 -6.95 31.75
C GLN A 79 5.76 -6.73 30.31
N TYR A 80 7.06 -6.73 30.08
CA TYR A 80 7.60 -6.75 28.73
C TYR A 80 7.16 -8.02 28.00
N ILE A 81 6.85 -7.87 26.72
CA ILE A 81 6.47 -8.94 25.82
C ILE A 81 7.30 -8.87 24.55
N ASP A 82 7.50 -10.03 23.93
CA ASP A 82 7.98 -10.13 22.56
C ASP A 82 6.77 -10.28 21.63
N VAL A 83 6.74 -9.51 20.55
CA VAL A 83 5.69 -9.56 19.53
C VAL A 83 6.30 -10.01 18.22
N HIS A 84 5.73 -11.06 17.64
CA HIS A 84 6.12 -11.62 16.36
C HIS A 84 5.02 -11.36 15.34
N LEU A 85 5.36 -10.67 14.25
CA LEU A 85 4.48 -10.46 13.11
C LEU A 85 4.81 -11.49 12.03
N THR A 86 3.79 -12.17 11.53
CA THR A 86 3.91 -13.17 10.45
C THR A 86 3.04 -12.76 9.26
N SER A 87 3.56 -12.91 8.05
CA SER A 87 2.81 -12.73 6.80
C SER A 87 3.35 -13.69 5.75
N ASP A 88 2.50 -14.06 4.80
CA ASP A 88 2.90 -14.78 3.59
C ASP A 88 3.47 -13.84 2.50
N ALA A 89 3.45 -12.52 2.75
CA ALA A 89 4.02 -11.51 1.87
C ALA A 89 5.54 -11.36 2.05
N ASP A 90 6.20 -10.75 1.06
CA ASP A 90 7.65 -10.59 1.03
C ASP A 90 8.21 -9.64 2.12
N ALA A 91 7.40 -8.67 2.54
CA ALA A 91 7.81 -7.66 3.51
C ALA A 91 6.64 -7.20 4.38
N ILE A 92 6.96 -6.89 5.64
CA ILE A 92 6.05 -6.27 6.60
C ILE A 92 6.60 -4.89 6.95
N PHE A 93 5.76 -3.86 6.79
CA PHE A 93 6.06 -2.50 7.23
C PHE A 93 5.19 -2.16 8.44
N TYR A 94 5.80 -1.72 9.54
CA TYR A 94 5.10 -1.43 10.80
C TYR A 94 5.74 -0.25 11.53
N THR A 95 4.97 0.39 12.41
CA THR A 95 5.43 1.44 13.32
C THR A 95 5.03 1.10 14.76
N THR A 96 5.75 1.64 15.73
CA THR A 96 5.46 1.44 17.17
C THR A 96 4.95 2.71 17.85
N ASP A 97 5.03 3.85 17.17
CA ASP A 97 4.62 5.17 17.63
C ASP A 97 3.25 5.61 17.07
N GLY A 98 2.69 4.86 16.12
CA GLY A 98 1.41 5.14 15.49
C GLY A 98 1.52 6.04 14.25
N ASP A 99 2.73 6.40 13.82
CA ASP A 99 2.93 7.09 12.55
C ASP A 99 2.67 6.15 11.37
N TYR A 100 2.43 6.71 10.18
CA TYR A 100 2.25 5.92 8.98
C TYR A 100 3.61 5.29 8.57
N PRO A 101 3.67 3.99 8.23
CA PRO A 101 4.92 3.35 7.87
C PRO A 101 5.55 3.99 6.63
N SER A 102 6.88 3.88 6.54
CA SER A 102 7.68 4.34 5.41
C SER A 102 8.55 3.19 4.89
N MET A 103 8.91 3.28 3.61
CA MET A 103 9.89 2.45 2.92
C MET A 103 11.32 2.77 3.37
N ALA A 104 11.55 3.93 3.99
CA ALA A 104 12.80 4.28 4.65
C ALA A 104 12.72 3.84 6.12
N GLY A 105 13.15 2.60 6.39
CA GLY A 105 13.30 2.07 7.76
C GLY A 105 14.41 2.75 8.56
#